data_AF-G7JZJ7-F1
#
_entry.id   AF-G7JZJ7-F1
#
_cell.length_a   1.000
_cell.length_b   1.000
_cell.length_c   1.000
_cell.angle_alpha   90.00
_cell.angle_beta   90.00
_cell.angle_gamma   90.00
#
_symmetry.space_group_name_H-M   'P 1'
#
loop_
_entity.id
_entity.type
_entity.pdbx_description
1 polymer ?
#
loop_
_entity_poly.entity_id
_entity_poly.type
_entity_poly.pdbx_seq_one_letter_code
_entity_poly.pdbx_strand_id
1 'polypeptide(L)'
;MDQIFECVIHHVGDFCSFMDFEYVGPEEVLECDPNYFSYFALLTTLKRLGYQTLQSLWYYDPALEDGMIVLNSDNGCRRMQNIAHQFDRVHLYVVHLCHNLKL
;
A
#
# COMPACT_ATOMS: atom_id res chain seq x y z
N MET A 1 -16.41 -9.78 14.78
CA MET A 1 -15.40 -8.72 14.70
C MET A 1 -14.75 -8.89 13.36
N ASP A 2 -14.73 -7.86 12.54
CA ASP A 2 -13.97 -7.94 11.30
C ASP A 2 -12.49 -8.12 11.67
N GLN A 3 -11.86 -9.10 11.04
CA GLN A 3 -10.48 -9.48 11.32
C GLN A 3 -9.55 -8.36 10.82
N ILE A 4 -8.57 -7.97 11.65
CA ILE A 4 -7.47 -7.09 11.24
C ILE A 4 -6.80 -7.72 10.02
N PHE A 5 -6.47 -6.91 9.02
CA PHE A 5 -5.79 -7.37 7.80
C PHE A 5 -4.42 -6.71 7.64
N GLU A 6 -3.52 -7.37 6.92
CA GLU A 6 -2.17 -6.87 6.67
C GLU A 6 -2.11 -6.00 5.39
N CYS A 7 -1.56 -4.80 5.53
CA CYS A 7 -1.20 -3.93 4.42
C CYS A 7 0.34 -3.80 4.37
N VAL A 8 0.96 -4.37 3.34
CA VAL A 8 2.41 -4.28 3.12
C VAL A 8 2.71 -2.99 2.38
N ILE A 9 3.48 -2.10 3.00
CA ILE A 9 3.95 -0.86 2.40
C ILE A 9 5.28 -1.10 1.69
N HIS A 10 5.30 -0.73 0.41
CA HIS A 10 6.45 -0.72 -0.46
C HIS A 10 6.86 0.72 -0.74
N HIS A 11 8.14 1.05 -0.57
CA HIS A 11 8.67 2.37 -0.89
C HIS A 11 10.16 2.30 -1.21
N VAL A 12 10.70 3.34 -1.88
CA VAL A 12 12.16 3.50 -2.14
C VAL A 12 12.80 2.31 -2.87
N GLY A 13 12.00 1.55 -3.62
CA GLY A 13 12.41 0.42 -4.43
C GLY A 13 11.96 0.52 -5.88
N ASP A 14 12.26 -0.53 -6.64
CA ASP A 14 11.90 -0.66 -8.05
C ASP A 14 11.42 -2.08 -8.34
N PHE A 15 10.59 -2.25 -9.37
CA PHE A 15 10.19 -3.58 -9.83
C PHE A 15 11.33 -4.21 -10.62
N CYS A 16 11.88 -5.30 -10.10
CA CYS A 16 12.91 -6.07 -10.78
C CYS A 16 12.29 -7.27 -11.52
N SER A 17 12.92 -7.58 -12.66
CA SER A 17 12.71 -8.76 -13.51
C SER A 17 11.77 -8.63 -14.72
N PHE A 18 12.10 -9.42 -15.74
CA PHE A 18 11.42 -9.52 -17.05
C PHE A 18 10.34 -10.62 -17.09
N MET A 19 10.21 -11.47 -16.06
CA MET A 19 9.28 -12.62 -16.07
C MET A 19 8.47 -12.77 -14.77
N ASP A 20 9.00 -12.36 -13.62
CA ASP A 20 8.32 -12.38 -12.32
C ASP A 20 8.53 -11.02 -11.63
N PHE A 21 7.53 -10.15 -11.65
CA PHE A 21 7.66 -8.80 -11.06
C PHE A 21 7.80 -8.88 -9.55
N GLU A 22 9.03 -8.75 -9.05
CA GLU A 22 9.32 -8.65 -7.63
C GLU A 22 9.70 -7.20 -7.31
N TYR A 23 9.06 -6.61 -6.31
CA TYR A 23 9.47 -5.29 -5.83
C TYR A 23 10.72 -5.44 -4.96
N VAL A 24 11.78 -4.72 -5.31
CA VAL A 24 13.03 -4.72 -4.54
C VAL A 24 13.14 -3.37 -3.85
N GLY A 25 12.86 -3.37 -2.54
CA GLY A 25 12.97 -2.20 -1.69
C GLY A 25 12.58 -2.52 -0.24
N PRO A 26 12.66 -1.52 0.66
CA PRO A 26 12.12 -1.63 2.00
C PRO A 26 10.63 -1.99 2.04
N GLU A 27 10.27 -2.86 2.98
CA GLU A 27 8.89 -3.24 3.27
C GLU A 27 8.55 -2.97 4.74
N GLU A 28 7.35 -2.45 4.98
CA GLU A 28 6.77 -2.31 6.32
C GLU A 28 5.37 -2.95 6.35
N VAL A 29 5.03 -3.68 7.41
CA VAL A 29 3.69 -4.29 7.53
C VAL A 29 2.84 -3.47 8.49
N LEU A 30 1.68 -3.01 8.00
CA LEU A 30 0.65 -2.37 8.81
C LEU A 30 -0.52 -3.32 9.07
N GLU A 31 -0.81 -3.52 10.35
CA GLU A 31 -2.06 -4.10 10.81
C GLU A 31 -3.19 -3.06 10.70
N CYS A 32 -4.19 -3.35 9.87
CA CYS A 32 -5.27 -2.43 9.54
C CYS A 32 -6.62 -2.92 10.10
N ASP A 33 -7.28 -2.06 10.90
CA ASP A 33 -8.67 -2.26 11.27
C ASP A 33 -9.58 -1.82 10.09
N PRO A 34 -10.38 -2.72 9.51
CA PRO A 34 -11.22 -2.41 8.36
C PRO A 34 -12.24 -1.29 8.63
N ASN A 35 -12.66 -1.07 9.88
CA ASN A 35 -13.59 0.00 10.25
C ASN A 35 -12.94 1.40 10.19
N TYR A 36 -11.62 1.47 10.26
CA TYR A 36 -10.86 2.72 10.23
C TYR A 36 -10.02 2.86 8.94
N PHE A 37 -10.11 1.90 8.02
CA PHE A 37 -9.34 1.91 6.78
C PHE A 37 -10.03 2.72 5.67
N SER A 38 -9.86 4.04 5.75
CA SER A 38 -10.26 5.01 4.73
C SER A 38 -9.05 5.70 4.10
N TYR A 39 -9.25 6.36 2.96
CA TYR A 39 -8.19 7.02 2.21
C TYR A 39 -7.49 8.10 3.05
N PHE A 40 -8.26 8.95 3.74
CA PHE A 40 -7.70 10.00 4.58
C PHE A 40 -7.05 9.45 5.85
N ALA A 41 -7.57 8.37 6.43
CA ALA A 41 -6.95 7.70 7.57
C ALA A 41 -5.59 7.09 7.20
N LEU A 42 -5.50 6.46 6.02
CA LEU A 42 -4.26 5.92 5.48
C LEU A 42 -3.24 7.04 5.19
N LEU A 43 -3.65 8.13 4.53
CA LEU A 43 -2.78 9.30 4.31
C LEU A 43 -2.22 9.86 5.63
N THR A 44 -3.06 9.93 6.66
CA THR A 44 -2.67 10.42 7.99
C THR A 44 -1.67 9.47 8.65
N THR A 45 -1.90 8.16 8.52
CA THR A 45 -1.01 7.12 9.03
C THR A 45 0.36 7.17 8.35
N LEU A 46 0.41 7.25 7.03
CA LEU A 46 1.66 7.37 6.27
C LEU A 46 2.44 8.63 6.67
N LYS A 47 1.78 9.79 6.79
CA LYS A 47 2.45 11.01 7.26
C LYS A 47 3.05 10.84 8.66
N ARG A 48 2.35 10.17 9.57
CA ARG A 48 2.84 9.89 10.94
C ARG A 48 4.04 8.94 10.95
N LEU A 49 4.11 8.01 10.01
CA LEU A 49 5.25 7.10 9.82
C LEU A 49 6.47 7.77 9.18
N GLY A 50 6.37 9.04 8.78
CA GLY A 50 7.50 9.80 8.25
C GLY A 50 7.55 9.87 6.72
N TYR A 51 6.55 9.31 6.02
CA TYR A 51 6.37 9.49 4.57
C TYR A 51 5.93 10.94 4.28
N GLN A 52 6.88 11.86 4.31
CA GLN A 52 6.67 13.27 4.01
C GLN A 52 6.55 13.49 2.51
N THR A 53 5.71 14.46 2.11
CA THR A 53 5.52 14.83 0.70
C THR A 53 5.11 13.63 -0.19
N LEU A 54 4.01 12.97 0.19
CA LEU A 54 3.36 11.93 -0.62
C LEU A 54 2.99 12.50 -2.01
N GLN A 55 3.47 11.84 -3.06
CA GLN A 55 3.20 12.20 -4.45
C GLN A 55 2.06 11.37 -5.03
N SER A 56 2.09 10.05 -4.83
CA SER A 56 1.01 9.14 -5.23
C SER A 56 1.03 7.86 -4.43
N LEU A 57 -0.12 7.21 -4.36
CA LEU A 57 -0.33 5.91 -3.74
C LEU A 57 -0.88 4.95 -4.79
N TRP A 58 -0.39 3.71 -4.77
CA TRP A 58 -0.84 2.67 -5.68
C TRP A 58 -1.04 1.37 -4.93
N TYR A 59 -1.94 0.51 -5.38
CA TYR A 59 -2.07 -0.83 -4.85
C TYR A 59 -2.11 -1.86 -5.99
N TYR A 60 -1.67 -3.07 -5.69
CA TYR A 60 -1.74 -4.19 -6.63
C TYR A 60 -3.04 -4.97 -6.46
N ASP A 61 -3.75 -5.20 -7.55
CA ASP A 61 -4.95 -6.02 -7.67
C ASP A 61 -4.65 -7.25 -8.55
N PRO A 62 -4.51 -8.45 -7.96
CA PRO A 62 -4.20 -9.67 -8.70
C PRO A 62 -5.25 -10.08 -9.75
N ALA A 63 -6.44 -9.46 -9.74
CA ALA A 63 -7.49 -9.76 -10.70
C ALA A 63 -7.34 -8.99 -12.04
N LEU A 64 -6.37 -8.07 -12.15
CA LEU A 64 -6.14 -7.25 -13.35
C LEU A 64 -4.78 -7.57 -14.00
N GLU A 65 -4.72 -7.45 -15.33
CA GLU A 65 -3.52 -7.80 -16.13
C GLU A 65 -2.30 -6.91 -15.82
N ASP A 66 -2.48 -5.59 -15.72
CA ASP A 66 -1.43 -4.63 -15.29
C ASP A 66 -1.36 -4.52 -13.75
N GLY A 67 -2.44 -4.91 -13.06
CA GLY A 67 -2.53 -5.03 -11.60
C GLY A 67 -2.40 -3.74 -10.78
N MET A 68 -1.71 -2.71 -11.26
CA MET A 68 -1.40 -1.49 -10.52
C MET A 68 -2.52 -0.45 -10.65
N ILE A 69 -3.09 -0.05 -9.52
CA ILE A 69 -4.21 0.90 -9.46
C ILE A 69 -3.86 2.07 -8.55
N VAL A 70 -4.12 3.30 -9.02
CA VAL A 70 -3.98 4.51 -8.19
C VAL A 70 -4.99 4.48 -7.04
N LEU A 71 -4.49 4.68 -5.82
CA LEU A 71 -5.32 4.87 -4.64
C LEU A 71 -5.60 6.36 -4.42
N ASN A 72 -6.84 6.77 -4.63
CA ASN A 72 -7.28 8.17 -4.45
C ASN A 72 -8.68 8.32 -3.80
N SER A 73 -9.25 7.22 -3.30
CA SER A 73 -10.61 7.20 -2.77
C SER A 73 -10.87 6.03 -1.82
N ASP A 74 -11.96 6.12 -1.05
CA ASP A 74 -12.42 5.06 -0.16
C ASP A 74 -12.91 3.82 -0.91
N ASN A 75 -13.33 3.96 -2.18
CA ASN A 75 -13.63 2.81 -3.04
C ASN A 75 -12.37 1.96 -3.28
N GLY A 76 -11.22 2.60 -3.48
CA GLY A 76 -9.93 1.91 -3.56
C GLY A 76 -9.57 1.23 -2.24
N CYS A 77 -9.81 1.90 -1.09
CA CYS A 77 -9.57 1.31 0.22
C CYS A 77 -10.44 0.06 0.45
N ARG A 78 -11.72 0.11 0.05
CA ARG A 78 -12.63 -1.04 0.11
C ARG A 78 -12.16 -2.17 -0.80
N ARG A 79 -11.63 -1.86 -1.99
CA ARG A 79 -11.05 -2.87 -2.87
C ARG A 79 -9.81 -3.52 -2.25
N MET A 80 -8.93 -2.74 -1.65
CA MET A 80 -7.76 -3.25 -0.90
C MET A 80 -8.15 -4.19 0.24
N GLN A 81 -9.19 -3.85 1.01
CA GLN A 81 -9.72 -4.75 2.05
C GLN A 81 -10.19 -6.09 1.45
N ASN A 82 -10.93 -6.06 0.34
CA ASN A 82 -11.37 -7.28 -0.34
C ASN A 82 -10.19 -8.12 -0.85
N ILE A 83 -9.12 -7.48 -1.34
CA ILE A 83 -7.89 -8.17 -1.76
C ILE A 83 -7.25 -8.86 -0.54
N ALA A 84 -7.08 -8.14 0.58
CA ALA A 84 -6.52 -8.74 1.78
C ALA A 84 -7.37 -9.90 2.34
N HIS A 85 -8.71 -9.83 2.21
CA HIS A 85 -9.57 -10.97 2.55
C HIS A 85 -9.39 -12.19 1.63
N GLN A 86 -8.94 -12.00 0.39
CA GLN A 86 -8.75 -13.08 -0.58
C GLN A 86 -7.34 -13.65 -0.57
N PHE A 87 -6.34 -12.83 -0.26
CA PHE A 87 -4.92 -13.14 -0.40
C PHE A 87 -4.13 -12.94 0.91
N ASP A 88 -4.83 -12.86 2.04
CA ASP A 88 -4.34 -12.58 3.41
C ASP A 88 -3.70 -11.19 3.62
N ARG A 89 -3.26 -10.54 2.55
CA ARG A 89 -2.60 -9.22 2.57
C ARG A 89 -2.89 -8.41 1.32
N VAL A 90 -2.65 -7.12 1.41
CA VAL A 90 -2.65 -6.20 0.26
C VAL A 90 -1.35 -5.42 0.21
N HIS A 91 -0.90 -5.09 -1.00
CA HIS A 91 0.35 -4.38 -1.23
C HIS A 91 0.05 -2.93 -1.63
N LEU A 92 0.62 -1.98 -0.89
CA LEU A 92 0.52 -0.53 -1.10
C LEU A 92 1.90 0.02 -1.46
N TYR A 93 2.01 0.67 -2.61
CA TYR A 93 3.22 1.32 -3.09
C TYR A 93 3.13 2.82 -2.88
N VAL A 94 4.06 3.36 -2.12
CA VAL A 94 4.08 4.76 -1.68
C VAL A 94 5.16 5.51 -2.44
N VAL A 95 4.73 6.41 -3.32
CA VAL A 95 5.63 7.32 -4.03
C VAL A 95 5.72 8.61 -3.23
N HIS A 96 6.90 8.92 -2.72
CA HIS A 96 7.17 10.10 -1.92
C HIS A 96 8.57 10.63 -2.22
N LEU A 97 8.81 11.92 -1.95
CA LEU A 97 10.16 12.47 -2.06
C LEU A 97 11.07 11.84 -1.00
N CYS A 98 12.22 11.33 -1.43
CA CYS A 98 13.27 10.87 -0.53
C CYS A 98 14.03 12.07 0.04
N HIS A 99 13.56 12.63 1.16
CA HIS A 99 14.48 13.32 2.07
C HIS A 99 14.96 12.28 3.07
N ASN A 100 16.26 11.93 3.05
CA ASN A 100 16.97 11.05 3.97
C ASN A 100 16.08 10.58 5.14
N LEU A 101 15.33 9.50 4.92
CA LEU A 101 14.50 8.90 5.96
C LEU A 101 15.48 8.42 7.03
N LYS A 102 15.50 9.10 8.18
CA LYS A 102 16.15 8.56 9.38
C LYS A 102 15.23 7.45 9.89
N LEU A 103 15.42 6.25 9.35
CA LEU A 103 15.00 5.01 10.00
C LEU A 103 16.03 4.68 11.09
#